data_AF-A0A521GI13-F1
#
_entry.id   AF-A0A521GI13-F1
#
_cell.length_a   1.000
_cell.length_b   1.000
_cell.length_c   1.000
_cell.angle_alpha   90.00
_cell.angle_beta   90.00
_cell.angle_gamma   90.00
#
_symmetry.space_group_name_H-M   'P 1'
#
loop_
_entity.id
_entity.type
_entity.pdbx_description
1 polymer ?
#
loop_
_entity_poly.entity_id
_entity_poly.type
_entity_poly.pdbx_seq_one_letter_code
_entity_poly.pdbx_strand_id
1 'polypeptide(L)'
;MNNTLLRHTTLLTGLAASLLFTACKRDPEVQPVAVVSPPTFKATSGPVTDGEVNNWILENMKYYYLWNDKLPQNPNTNLTPDQFFLSLLYDRNNTTNTNRDRFSWLQQSADELKASLSGVTKTTGMEFRLYFRDASQSSVVGAVIYVLPGSPASFAGVKRGDVFTRVNGETLTNGNYASLLYNNAENFNFTFAKASGSTYTEDKAPKSIQAILFQSDPVLLDTTYSVGGRTVGYVMYNQFVPGPNGSTTKTYDLKLDNIFAKFKTKGVNELILDLRYNRGGYVSSSTNLASLIGKNVTGKVFYAQEWNSNVMPYYDKQYGVGWNKQNFVDKSQNIGANLSRVIVLTTSSTASASELVINGLKPFMNVITVGTTTTGKNVGSITISDPNNRIKWGIQPLTFRSVNADGTADYGTGFIPKVEVREGTTDLKPLGSTADPLISEAIFQLTGTRMARQATVPLVSSDLPLSSSIDRQAGGGNMFAEPIR
;
A
#
# COMPACT_ATOMS: atom_id res chain seq x y z
N MET A 1 95.12 -7.95 -44.00
CA MET A 1 93.75 -8.50 -44.01
C MET A 1 93.71 -9.70 -43.11
N ASN A 2 92.62 -9.81 -42.36
CA ASN A 2 92.08 -10.99 -41.67
C ASN A 2 92.49 -11.25 -40.21
N ASN A 3 91.48 -10.99 -39.39
CA ASN A 3 91.29 -11.29 -37.97
C ASN A 3 91.53 -12.76 -37.63
N THR A 4 92.22 -12.98 -36.51
CA THR A 4 92.05 -14.14 -35.65
C THR A 4 92.65 -13.84 -34.29
N LEU A 5 91.93 -14.18 -33.21
CA LEU A 5 92.35 -14.45 -31.81
C LEU A 5 91.12 -14.12 -30.93
N LEU A 6 90.68 -14.90 -29.93
CA LEU A 6 91.09 -16.20 -29.41
C LEU A 6 90.01 -16.64 -28.40
N ARG A 7 89.77 -17.96 -28.33
CA ARG A 7 89.36 -18.81 -27.19
C ARG A 7 88.58 -18.18 -26.00
N HIS A 8 87.47 -18.84 -25.61
CA HIS A 8 87.43 -19.65 -24.38
C HIS A 8 86.17 -20.55 -24.26
N THR A 9 86.42 -21.77 -23.81
CA THR A 9 85.58 -22.77 -23.10
C THR A 9 84.44 -22.22 -22.25
N THR A 10 83.28 -22.89 -22.19
CA THR A 10 82.73 -23.58 -20.98
C THR A 10 81.49 -24.41 -21.34
N LEU A 11 81.34 -25.58 -20.70
CA LEU A 11 80.18 -26.47 -20.71
C LEU A 11 79.09 -25.92 -19.75
N LEU A 12 77.83 -25.80 -20.18
CA LEU A 12 76.71 -25.59 -19.25
C LEU A 12 75.47 -26.41 -19.69
N THR A 13 74.99 -27.21 -18.75
CA THR A 13 73.77 -28.02 -18.77
C THR A 13 72.51 -27.15 -18.89
N GLY A 14 71.72 -27.34 -19.94
CA GLY A 14 70.42 -26.69 -20.14
C GLY A 14 69.25 -27.62 -19.81
N LEU A 15 68.53 -27.28 -18.75
CA LEU A 15 67.30 -27.90 -18.28
C LEU A 15 66.16 -27.66 -19.30
N ALA A 16 65.49 -28.71 -19.75
CA ALA A 16 64.33 -28.60 -20.63
C ALA A 16 63.10 -28.13 -19.85
N ALA A 17 62.64 -26.90 -20.11
CA ALA A 17 61.33 -26.41 -19.67
C ALA A 17 60.33 -26.54 -20.82
N SER A 18 59.45 -27.53 -20.73
CA SER A 18 58.29 -27.70 -21.60
C SER A 18 57.26 -26.59 -21.33
N LEU A 19 57.15 -25.63 -22.24
CA LEU A 19 56.07 -24.64 -22.29
C LEU A 19 54.75 -25.34 -22.67
N LEU A 20 53.91 -25.60 -21.66
CA LEU A 20 52.52 -25.99 -21.85
C LEU A 20 51.74 -24.75 -22.31
N PHE A 21 51.38 -24.70 -23.59
CA PHE A 21 50.37 -23.77 -24.09
C PHE A 21 49.00 -24.18 -23.54
N THR A 22 48.55 -23.49 -22.49
CA THR A 22 47.16 -23.57 -22.05
C THR A 22 46.29 -22.85 -23.09
N ALA A 23 45.58 -23.64 -23.89
CA ALA A 23 44.51 -23.12 -24.73
C ALA A 23 43.43 -22.53 -23.81
N CYS A 24 43.29 -21.19 -23.82
CA CYS A 24 42.10 -20.54 -23.27
C CYS A 24 40.88 -21.08 -24.00
N LYS A 25 40.08 -21.93 -23.34
CA LYS A 25 38.70 -22.15 -23.75
C LYS A 25 38.03 -20.78 -23.73
N ARG A 26 37.57 -20.28 -24.88
CA ARG A 26 36.58 -19.21 -24.91
C ARG A 26 35.43 -19.67 -24.03
N ASP A 27 35.10 -18.89 -23.00
CA ASP A 27 33.81 -19.03 -22.34
C ASP A 27 32.73 -19.04 -23.44
N PRO A 28 31.73 -19.92 -23.35
CA PRO A 28 30.63 -19.90 -24.30
C PRO A 28 30.08 -18.47 -24.32
N GLU A 29 30.07 -17.87 -25.50
CA GLU A 29 29.47 -16.58 -25.76
C GLU A 29 28.05 -16.65 -25.21
N VAL A 30 27.81 -15.99 -24.07
CA VAL A 30 26.47 -15.88 -23.50
C VAL A 30 25.68 -15.10 -24.53
N GLN A 31 24.88 -15.83 -25.31
CA GLN A 31 23.95 -15.24 -26.27
C GLN A 31 23.20 -14.14 -25.51
N PRO A 32 23.22 -12.88 -25.98
CA PRO A 32 22.54 -11.81 -25.28
C PRO A 32 21.08 -12.22 -25.14
N VAL A 33 20.59 -12.29 -23.89
CA VAL A 33 19.17 -12.55 -23.62
C VAL A 33 18.38 -11.57 -24.46
N ALA A 34 17.54 -12.07 -25.36
CA ALA A 34 16.75 -11.23 -26.24
C ALA A 34 15.91 -10.29 -25.38
N VAL A 35 16.24 -9.00 -25.45
CA VAL A 35 15.54 -7.98 -24.67
C VAL A 35 14.17 -7.75 -25.30
N VAL A 36 13.12 -8.10 -24.56
CA VAL A 36 11.73 -7.89 -25.00
C VAL A 36 11.40 -6.40 -24.84
N SER A 37 10.85 -5.77 -25.88
CA SER A 37 10.37 -4.39 -25.80
C SER A 37 8.94 -4.31 -25.23
N PRO A 38 8.55 -3.19 -24.57
CA PRO A 38 7.18 -2.96 -24.14
C PRO A 38 6.16 -3.11 -25.28
N PRO A 39 4.93 -3.54 -24.98
CA PRO A 39 3.89 -3.68 -25.99
C PRO A 39 3.58 -2.34 -26.64
N THR A 40 3.38 -2.33 -27.95
CA THR A 40 2.94 -1.16 -28.71
C THR A 40 1.58 -1.44 -29.32
N PHE A 41 0.62 -0.56 -29.04
CA PHE A 41 -0.74 -0.71 -29.53
C PHE A 41 -0.92 0.11 -30.81
N LYS A 42 -1.15 -0.60 -31.92
CA LYS A 42 -1.51 0.04 -33.19
C LYS A 42 -2.95 0.52 -33.13
N ALA A 43 -3.20 1.71 -33.67
CA ALA A 43 -4.55 2.22 -33.81
C ALA A 43 -5.36 1.34 -34.79
N THR A 44 -6.39 0.68 -34.27
CA THR A 44 -7.43 -0.03 -35.02
C THR A 44 -8.59 0.94 -35.33
N SER A 45 -9.42 0.62 -36.32
CA SER A 45 -10.66 1.36 -36.63
C SER A 45 -11.89 0.54 -36.23
N GLY A 46 -13.03 1.22 -36.00
CA GLY A 46 -14.29 0.56 -35.62
C GLY A 46 -14.56 0.49 -34.11
N PRO A 47 -15.69 -0.14 -33.71
CA PRO A 47 -16.06 -0.29 -32.30
C PRO A 47 -15.11 -1.24 -31.57
N VAL A 48 -14.81 -0.93 -30.31
CA VAL A 48 -13.96 -1.78 -29.47
C VAL A 48 -14.73 -3.01 -29.02
N THR A 49 -14.18 -4.18 -29.28
CA THR A 49 -14.77 -5.48 -28.90
C THR A 49 -14.13 -6.04 -27.64
N ASP A 50 -14.82 -6.95 -26.93
CA ASP A 50 -14.24 -7.66 -25.79
C ASP A 50 -12.96 -8.42 -26.18
N GLY A 51 -12.90 -8.98 -27.38
CA GLY A 51 -11.69 -9.63 -27.90
C GLY A 51 -10.51 -8.66 -28.05
N GLU A 52 -10.76 -7.43 -28.50
CA GLU A 52 -9.75 -6.37 -28.58
C GLU A 52 -9.24 -5.98 -27.18
N VAL A 53 -10.15 -5.81 -26.22
CA VAL A 53 -9.79 -5.54 -24.82
C VAL A 53 -9.00 -6.70 -24.21
N ASN A 54 -9.41 -7.94 -24.44
CA ASN A 54 -8.73 -9.14 -23.94
C ASN A 54 -7.33 -9.28 -24.51
N ASN A 55 -7.15 -9.01 -25.80
CA ASN A 55 -5.81 -8.98 -26.41
C ASN A 55 -4.93 -7.90 -25.77
N TRP A 56 -5.46 -6.70 -25.57
CA TRP A 56 -4.75 -5.63 -24.89
C TRP A 56 -4.40 -5.98 -23.44
N ILE A 57 -5.31 -6.60 -22.69
CA ILE A 57 -5.03 -7.13 -21.35
C ILE A 57 -3.89 -8.14 -21.42
N LEU A 58 -3.97 -9.13 -22.31
CA LEU A 58 -3.01 -10.22 -22.41
C LEU A 58 -1.61 -9.72 -22.77
N GLU A 59 -1.48 -8.79 -23.72
CA GLU A 59 -0.20 -8.21 -24.11
C GLU A 59 0.47 -7.45 -22.96
N ASN A 60 -0.30 -6.63 -22.23
CA ASN A 60 0.20 -5.95 -21.05
C ASN A 60 0.58 -6.92 -19.93
N MET A 61 -0.21 -7.95 -19.68
CA MET A 61 0.08 -8.97 -18.66
C MET A 61 1.33 -9.78 -19.03
N LYS A 62 1.54 -10.16 -20.29
CA LYS A 62 2.75 -10.86 -20.74
C LYS A 62 4.03 -10.04 -20.49
N TYR A 63 3.95 -8.71 -20.61
CA TYR A 63 5.11 -7.85 -20.45
C TYR A 63 5.32 -7.39 -19.01
N TYR A 64 4.31 -6.78 -18.38
CA TYR A 64 4.45 -6.07 -17.11
C TYR A 64 4.16 -6.91 -15.87
N TYR A 65 3.39 -8.00 -16.00
CA TYR A 65 2.94 -8.75 -14.83
C TYR A 65 4.11 -9.40 -14.09
N LEU A 66 4.12 -9.29 -12.75
CA LEU A 66 5.19 -9.82 -11.91
C LEU A 66 5.39 -11.33 -12.11
N TRP A 67 4.29 -12.07 -12.29
CA TRP A 67 4.26 -13.51 -12.53
C TRP A 67 3.91 -13.83 -13.99
N ASN A 68 4.46 -13.08 -14.94
CA ASN A 68 4.21 -13.31 -16.37
C ASN A 68 4.60 -14.73 -16.83
N ASP A 69 5.57 -15.36 -16.15
CA ASP A 69 5.97 -16.75 -16.35
C ASP A 69 4.94 -17.78 -15.86
N LYS A 70 3.92 -17.35 -15.11
CA LYS A 70 2.82 -18.18 -14.59
C LYS A 70 1.49 -17.96 -15.29
N LEU A 71 1.46 -17.17 -16.37
CA LEU A 71 0.24 -16.99 -17.15
C LEU A 71 -0.27 -18.33 -17.70
N PRO A 72 -1.60 -18.54 -17.78
CA PRO A 72 -2.16 -19.74 -18.39
C PRO A 72 -1.64 -19.95 -19.82
N GLN A 73 -1.31 -21.18 -20.19
CA GLN A 73 -0.80 -21.50 -21.53
C GLN A 73 -1.82 -21.20 -22.64
N ASN A 74 -3.11 -21.42 -22.36
CA ASN A 74 -4.21 -21.20 -23.30
C ASN A 74 -5.30 -20.32 -22.66
N PRO A 75 -5.11 -18.99 -22.58
CA PRO A 75 -6.13 -18.08 -22.03
C PRO A 75 -7.41 -18.08 -22.88
N ASN A 76 -8.57 -18.16 -22.23
CA ASN A 76 -9.86 -18.12 -22.94
C ASN A 76 -10.27 -16.68 -23.28
N THR A 77 -9.93 -16.22 -24.48
CA THR A 77 -10.20 -14.84 -24.94
C THR A 77 -11.67 -14.54 -25.26
N ASN A 78 -12.58 -15.52 -25.10
CA ASN A 78 -14.02 -15.32 -25.29
C ASN A 78 -14.75 -14.86 -24.01
N LEU A 79 -14.05 -14.78 -22.88
CA LEU A 79 -14.61 -14.26 -21.63
C LEU A 79 -14.85 -12.74 -21.72
N THR A 80 -15.75 -12.21 -20.89
CA THR A 80 -15.83 -10.75 -20.70
C THR A 80 -14.51 -10.23 -20.12
N PRO A 81 -14.12 -8.97 -20.36
CA PRO A 81 -12.80 -8.47 -19.96
C PRO A 81 -12.46 -8.60 -18.48
N ASP A 82 -13.44 -8.45 -17.59
CA ASP A 82 -13.29 -8.66 -16.15
C ASP A 82 -12.99 -10.12 -15.80
N GLN A 83 -13.76 -11.05 -16.37
CA GLN A 83 -13.53 -12.48 -16.17
C GLN A 83 -12.22 -12.94 -16.79
N PHE A 84 -11.89 -12.42 -17.97
CA PHE A 84 -10.64 -12.70 -18.67
C PHE A 84 -9.44 -12.27 -17.82
N PHE A 85 -9.39 -11.01 -17.38
CA PHE A 85 -8.31 -10.50 -16.53
C PHE A 85 -8.14 -11.34 -15.27
N LEU A 86 -9.23 -11.63 -14.56
CA LEU A 86 -9.18 -12.44 -13.33
C LEU A 86 -8.69 -13.87 -13.58
N SER A 87 -8.95 -14.44 -14.76
CA SER A 87 -8.47 -15.76 -15.14
C SER A 87 -6.96 -15.84 -15.38
N LEU A 88 -6.30 -14.70 -15.62
CA LEU A 88 -4.85 -14.63 -15.82
C LEU A 88 -4.06 -14.58 -14.50
N LEU A 89 -4.70 -14.24 -13.39
CA LEU A 89 -4.01 -13.94 -12.14
C LEU A 89 -3.46 -15.20 -11.48
N TYR A 90 -2.18 -15.17 -11.13
CA TYR A 90 -1.46 -16.31 -10.59
C TYR A 90 -2.05 -16.77 -9.25
N ASP A 91 -2.65 -17.96 -9.27
CA ASP A 91 -3.12 -18.70 -8.11
C ASP A 91 -4.06 -17.91 -7.16
N ARG A 92 -4.80 -16.94 -7.70
CA ARG A 92 -5.58 -15.95 -6.95
C ARG A 92 -6.46 -16.52 -5.84
N ASN A 93 -7.12 -17.65 -6.13
CA ASN A 93 -8.11 -18.24 -5.25
C ASN A 93 -7.51 -19.23 -4.24
N ASN A 94 -6.22 -19.58 -4.36
CA ASN A 94 -5.59 -20.53 -3.45
C ASN A 94 -5.12 -19.87 -2.15
N THR A 95 -6.08 -19.78 -1.23
CA THR A 95 -5.95 -19.86 0.23
C THR A 95 -4.56 -20.04 0.84
N THR A 96 -3.94 -21.16 0.46
CA THR A 96 -2.76 -21.74 1.12
C THR A 96 -1.45 -21.24 0.53
N ASN A 97 -1.46 -20.74 -0.71
CA ASN A 97 -0.29 -20.17 -1.35
C ASN A 97 -0.11 -18.70 -0.94
N THR A 98 0.94 -18.42 -0.17
CA THR A 98 1.28 -17.06 0.28
C THR A 98 1.96 -16.22 -0.81
N ASN A 99 2.48 -16.86 -1.85
CA ASN A 99 3.05 -16.23 -3.04
C ASN A 99 2.05 -16.35 -4.20
N ARG A 100 0.93 -15.63 -4.09
CA ARG A 100 -0.15 -15.58 -5.09
C ARG A 100 -0.57 -14.14 -5.37
N ASP A 101 -1.27 -13.93 -6.47
CA ASP A 101 -1.86 -12.64 -6.76
C ASP A 101 -3.19 -12.43 -6.05
N ARG A 102 -3.17 -11.61 -5.00
CA ARG A 102 -4.37 -11.21 -4.25
C ARG A 102 -4.92 -9.84 -4.66
N PHE A 103 -4.18 -9.09 -5.48
CA PHE A 103 -4.29 -7.63 -5.47
C PHE A 103 -4.33 -6.96 -6.84
N SER A 104 -4.04 -7.68 -7.93
CA SER A 104 -4.28 -7.13 -9.28
C SER A 104 -5.77 -6.95 -9.52
N TRP A 105 -6.14 -5.84 -10.14
CA TRP A 105 -7.54 -5.50 -10.40
C TRP A 105 -7.67 -4.65 -11.68
N LEU A 106 -8.91 -4.45 -12.10
CA LEU A 106 -9.26 -3.66 -13.28
C LEU A 106 -10.55 -2.87 -13.04
N GLN A 107 -10.76 -1.85 -13.88
CA GLN A 107 -12.00 -1.06 -13.90
C GLN A 107 -12.36 -0.69 -15.34
N GLN A 108 -13.66 -0.67 -15.63
CA GLN A 108 -14.21 -0.36 -16.95
C GLN A 108 -13.82 1.02 -17.47
N SER A 109 -13.62 1.97 -16.56
CA SER A 109 -13.16 3.32 -16.86
C SER A 109 -11.77 3.53 -16.26
N ALA A 110 -10.77 3.71 -17.12
CA ALA A 110 -9.41 4.08 -16.76
C ALA A 110 -9.38 5.45 -16.05
N ASP A 111 -10.31 6.34 -16.39
CA ASP A 111 -10.43 7.65 -15.76
C ASP A 111 -10.95 7.53 -14.33
N GLU A 112 -11.98 6.69 -14.10
CA GLU A 112 -12.45 6.40 -12.74
C GLU A 112 -11.38 5.68 -11.91
N LEU A 113 -10.65 4.75 -12.53
CA LEU A 113 -9.53 4.07 -11.89
C LEU A 113 -8.48 5.09 -11.42
N LYS A 114 -8.01 5.97 -12.31
CA LYS A 114 -7.04 7.02 -11.99
C LYS A 114 -7.57 7.99 -10.93
N ALA A 115 -8.84 8.40 -11.05
CA ALA A 115 -9.50 9.26 -10.07
C ALA A 115 -9.49 8.63 -8.68
N SER A 116 -9.85 7.35 -8.59
CA SER A 116 -9.89 6.59 -7.34
C SER A 116 -8.49 6.44 -6.69
N LEU A 117 -7.45 6.20 -7.50
CA LEU A 117 -6.06 6.16 -7.05
C LEU A 117 -5.57 7.52 -6.53
N SER A 118 -6.10 8.62 -7.07
CA SER A 118 -5.82 9.99 -6.61
C SER A 118 -6.68 10.45 -5.43
N GLY A 119 -7.48 9.56 -4.83
CA GLY A 119 -8.30 9.85 -3.65
C GLY A 119 -9.67 10.47 -3.95
N VAL A 120 -10.12 10.45 -5.22
CA VAL A 120 -11.47 10.86 -5.62
C VAL A 120 -12.38 9.64 -5.70
N THR A 121 -13.40 9.58 -4.84
CA THR A 121 -14.35 8.46 -4.84
C THR A 121 -15.79 8.96 -4.67
N LYS A 122 -16.76 8.20 -5.20
CA LYS A 122 -18.18 8.45 -4.90
C LYS A 122 -18.48 7.92 -3.51
N THR A 123 -18.71 8.81 -2.54
CA THR A 123 -18.88 8.44 -1.13
C THR A 123 -19.79 9.41 -0.39
N THR A 124 -20.44 8.93 0.67
CA THR A 124 -21.10 9.77 1.68
C THR A 124 -20.08 10.45 2.60
N GLY A 125 -18.84 9.95 2.60
CA GLY A 125 -17.76 10.31 3.52
C GLY A 125 -17.85 9.64 4.88
N MET A 126 -18.76 8.68 5.06
CA MET A 126 -18.84 7.83 6.24
C MET A 126 -18.07 6.53 6.02
N GLU A 127 -17.07 6.27 6.85
CA GLU A 127 -16.28 5.04 6.82
C GLU A 127 -16.65 4.18 8.02
N PHE A 128 -16.88 2.89 7.81
CA PHE A 128 -17.47 1.98 8.79
C PHE A 128 -16.90 0.56 8.71
N ARG A 129 -17.14 -0.19 9.78
CA ARG A 129 -16.98 -1.64 9.85
C ARG A 129 -18.32 -2.30 10.14
N LEU A 130 -18.56 -3.43 9.52
CA LEU A 130 -19.75 -4.25 9.70
C LEU A 130 -19.42 -5.44 10.60
N TYR A 131 -20.34 -5.75 11.50
CA TYR A 131 -20.22 -6.85 12.45
C TYR A 131 -21.56 -7.56 12.60
N PHE A 132 -21.50 -8.85 12.94
CA PHE A 132 -22.69 -9.58 13.36
C PHE A 132 -23.12 -9.15 14.77
N ARG A 133 -24.42 -8.95 14.98
CA ARG A 133 -24.97 -8.60 16.31
C ARG A 133 -25.03 -9.81 17.25
N ASP A 134 -25.06 -11.00 16.68
CA ASP A 134 -25.38 -12.24 17.37
C ASP A 134 -24.58 -13.40 16.80
N ALA A 135 -24.46 -14.48 17.58
CA ALA A 135 -23.71 -15.68 17.20
C ALA A 135 -24.35 -16.45 16.02
N SER A 136 -25.62 -16.19 15.69
CA SER A 136 -26.29 -16.82 14.54
C SER A 136 -25.92 -16.17 13.20
N GLN A 137 -25.20 -15.05 13.23
CA GLN A 137 -24.71 -14.33 12.07
C GLN A 137 -25.81 -13.91 11.08
N SER A 138 -27.06 -13.76 11.56
CA SER A 138 -28.18 -13.31 10.73
C SER A 138 -28.27 -11.80 10.65
N SER A 139 -27.99 -11.12 11.77
CA SER A 139 -28.20 -9.68 11.93
C SER A 139 -26.88 -8.92 11.87
N VAL A 140 -26.85 -7.81 11.12
CA VAL A 140 -25.63 -7.00 10.91
C VAL A 140 -25.83 -5.58 11.45
N VAL A 141 -24.76 -4.99 11.99
CA VAL A 141 -24.67 -3.56 12.30
C VAL A 141 -23.43 -2.95 11.69
N GLY A 142 -23.49 -1.66 11.37
CA GLY A 142 -22.32 -0.89 10.99
C GLY A 142 -21.90 0.08 12.10
N ALA A 143 -20.63 0.04 12.48
CA ALA A 143 -20.02 1.03 13.38
C ALA A 143 -19.14 1.98 12.58
N VAL A 144 -19.38 3.28 12.71
CA VAL A 144 -18.62 4.33 12.03
C VAL A 144 -17.22 4.41 12.63
N ILE A 145 -16.20 4.15 11.82
CA ILE A 145 -14.80 4.22 12.24
C ILE A 145 -14.21 5.62 12.00
N TYR A 146 -14.61 6.35 10.96
CA TYR A 146 -14.32 7.78 10.86
C TYR A 146 -15.24 8.44 9.83
N VAL A 147 -15.22 9.76 9.82
CA VAL A 147 -15.97 10.57 8.86
C VAL A 147 -15.01 11.55 8.20
N LEU A 148 -15.06 11.64 6.87
CA LEU A 148 -14.24 12.59 6.11
C LEU A 148 -14.70 14.03 6.41
N PRO A 149 -13.80 14.94 6.82
CA PRO A 149 -14.15 16.34 7.06
C PRO A 149 -14.71 17.02 5.80
N GLY A 150 -15.81 17.76 5.93
CA GLY A 150 -16.45 18.45 4.80
C GLY A 150 -17.30 17.56 3.89
N SER A 151 -17.46 16.28 4.24
CA SER A 151 -18.34 15.35 3.51
C SER A 151 -19.82 15.49 3.90
N PRO A 152 -20.75 14.97 3.08
CA PRO A 152 -22.17 14.91 3.43
C PRO A 152 -22.46 14.27 4.79
N ALA A 153 -21.77 13.17 5.14
CA ALA A 153 -21.91 12.54 6.45
C ALA A 153 -21.45 13.46 7.60
N SER A 154 -20.40 14.25 7.39
CA SER A 154 -19.95 15.22 8.39
C SER A 154 -20.98 16.33 8.61
N PHE A 155 -21.61 16.84 7.54
CA PHE A 155 -22.68 17.84 7.63
C PHE A 155 -23.96 17.27 8.25
N ALA A 156 -24.24 15.99 8.05
CA ALA A 156 -25.31 15.26 8.73
C ALA A 156 -24.99 14.95 10.22
N GLY A 157 -23.83 15.39 10.72
CA GLY A 157 -23.40 15.24 12.11
C GLY A 157 -23.17 13.79 12.52
N VAL A 158 -22.82 12.92 11.56
CA VAL A 158 -22.35 11.56 11.85
C VAL A 158 -20.96 11.63 12.49
N LYS A 159 -20.69 10.77 13.46
CA LYS A 159 -19.42 10.74 14.20
C LYS A 159 -18.86 9.32 14.30
N ARG A 160 -17.54 9.22 14.47
CA ARG A 160 -16.90 7.96 14.87
C ARG A 160 -17.56 7.41 16.13
N GLY A 161 -17.87 6.12 16.13
CA GLY A 161 -18.57 5.43 17.20
C GLY A 161 -20.10 5.42 17.05
N ASP A 162 -20.69 6.20 16.14
CA ASP A 162 -22.09 6.03 15.79
C ASP A 162 -22.31 4.63 15.20
N VAL A 163 -23.44 4.00 15.53
CA VAL A 163 -23.82 2.68 15.02
C VAL A 163 -25.10 2.80 14.21
N PHE A 164 -25.18 2.15 13.05
CA PHE A 164 -26.41 2.06 12.25
C PHE A 164 -26.85 0.60 12.07
N THR A 165 -28.16 0.41 12.08
CA THR A 165 -28.84 -0.90 12.00
C THR A 165 -29.62 -1.07 10.69
N ARG A 166 -29.96 0.03 10.03
CA ARG A 166 -30.76 0.05 8.80
C ARG A 166 -30.19 0.98 7.74
N VAL A 167 -30.45 0.63 6.49
CA VAL A 167 -30.18 1.45 5.31
C VAL A 167 -31.42 1.44 4.43
N ASN A 168 -31.91 2.62 4.04
CA ASN A 168 -33.10 2.80 3.22
C ASN A 168 -34.36 2.13 3.82
N GLY A 169 -34.46 2.12 5.15
CA GLY A 169 -35.57 1.51 5.89
C GLY A 169 -35.44 -0.01 6.09
N GLU A 170 -34.49 -0.66 5.43
CA GLU A 170 -34.25 -2.10 5.57
C GLU A 170 -33.23 -2.40 6.66
N THR A 171 -33.53 -3.39 7.49
CA THR A 171 -32.58 -3.87 8.52
C THR A 171 -31.43 -4.63 7.85
N LEU A 172 -30.20 -4.35 8.29
CA LEU A 172 -29.03 -5.02 7.77
C LEU A 172 -28.95 -6.47 8.27
N THR A 173 -28.72 -7.36 7.31
CA THR A 173 -28.57 -8.80 7.50
C THR A 173 -27.37 -9.28 6.67
N ASN A 174 -26.91 -10.50 6.95
CA ASN A 174 -25.85 -11.12 6.14
C ASN A 174 -26.21 -11.22 4.64
N GLY A 175 -27.51 -11.35 4.32
CA GLY A 175 -27.99 -11.52 2.95
C GLY A 175 -28.16 -10.23 2.15
N ASN A 176 -28.32 -9.07 2.81
CA ASN A 176 -28.66 -7.81 2.12
C ASN A 176 -27.67 -6.66 2.36
N TYR A 177 -26.74 -6.74 3.32
CA TYR A 177 -25.88 -5.61 3.65
C TYR A 177 -25.10 -5.09 2.43
N ALA A 178 -24.59 -6.01 1.59
CA ALA A 178 -23.78 -5.66 0.44
C ALA A 178 -24.58 -4.93 -0.63
N SER A 179 -25.79 -5.40 -0.94
CA SER A 179 -26.68 -4.77 -1.92
C SER A 179 -27.29 -3.46 -1.40
N LEU A 180 -27.37 -3.26 -0.08
CA LEU A 180 -27.86 -2.00 0.49
C LEU A 180 -26.77 -0.93 0.56
N LEU A 181 -25.52 -1.30 0.85
CA LEU A 181 -24.42 -0.37 1.08
C LEU A 181 -23.56 -0.11 -0.16
N TYR A 182 -23.54 -1.03 -1.13
CA TYR A 182 -22.60 -1.00 -2.26
C TYR A 182 -23.31 -1.01 -3.63
N ASN A 183 -24.38 -0.22 -3.78
CA ASN A 183 -25.28 -0.25 -4.95
C ASN A 183 -25.22 1.00 -5.86
N ASN A 184 -24.13 1.76 -5.85
CA ASN A 184 -23.95 3.00 -6.64
C ASN A 184 -25.03 4.09 -6.44
N ALA A 185 -25.95 3.92 -5.47
CA ALA A 185 -27.00 4.87 -5.19
C ALA A 185 -26.45 6.24 -4.80
N GLU A 186 -27.23 7.28 -5.09
CA GLU A 186 -26.86 8.66 -4.77
C GLU A 186 -27.31 9.09 -3.38
N ASN A 187 -28.34 8.45 -2.83
CA ASN A 187 -28.90 8.81 -1.53
C ASN A 187 -29.05 7.56 -0.67
N PHE A 188 -28.60 7.67 0.57
CA PHE A 188 -28.74 6.63 1.57
C PHE A 188 -29.46 7.20 2.78
N ASN A 189 -30.43 6.45 3.31
CA ASN A 189 -31.09 6.80 4.55
C ASN A 189 -30.64 5.86 5.67
N PHE A 190 -29.79 6.35 6.58
CA PHE A 190 -29.24 5.55 7.66
C PHE A 190 -30.05 5.71 8.94
N THR A 191 -30.50 4.59 9.51
CA THR A 191 -31.08 4.57 10.86
C THR A 191 -30.00 4.24 11.86
N PHE A 192 -29.69 5.20 12.73
CA PHE A 192 -28.69 5.07 13.78
C PHE A 192 -29.31 4.54 15.07
N ALA A 193 -28.51 3.82 15.86
CA ALA A 193 -28.89 3.25 17.14
C ALA A 193 -27.85 3.53 18.22
N LYS A 194 -28.32 3.65 19.46
CA LYS A 194 -27.46 3.67 20.64
C LYS A 194 -27.15 2.24 21.05
N ALA A 195 -25.87 1.90 21.12
CA ALA A 195 -25.41 0.60 21.62
C ALA A 195 -25.29 0.62 23.16
N SER A 196 -25.79 -0.42 23.82
CA SER A 196 -25.61 -0.70 25.24
C SER A 196 -25.47 -2.21 25.44
N GLY A 197 -24.23 -2.69 25.58
CA GLY A 197 -23.94 -4.12 25.48
C GLY A 197 -24.36 -4.66 24.10
N SER A 198 -25.12 -5.76 24.08
CA SER A 198 -25.68 -6.36 22.86
C SER A 198 -26.99 -5.71 22.38
N THR A 199 -27.50 -4.72 23.10
CA THR A 199 -28.76 -4.03 22.76
C THR A 199 -28.48 -2.80 21.92
N TYR A 200 -29.25 -2.64 20.83
CA TYR A 200 -29.19 -1.48 19.95
C TYR A 200 -30.59 -0.86 19.89
N THR A 201 -30.71 0.37 20.37
CA THR A 201 -31.99 1.09 20.42
C THR A 201 -31.97 2.22 19.40
N GLU A 202 -32.89 2.17 18.44
CA GLU A 202 -33.13 3.24 17.47
C GLU A 202 -33.96 4.34 18.15
N ASP A 203 -33.33 5.46 18.49
CA ASP A 203 -33.93 6.56 19.25
C ASP A 203 -33.97 7.88 18.47
N LYS A 204 -33.55 7.87 17.20
CA LYS A 204 -33.45 9.05 16.33
C LYS A 204 -34.08 8.79 14.97
N ALA A 205 -34.58 9.87 14.36
CA ALA A 205 -35.02 9.84 12.97
C ALA A 205 -33.86 9.41 12.04
N PRO A 206 -34.14 8.66 10.97
CA PRO A 206 -33.14 8.31 9.97
C PRO A 206 -32.49 9.55 9.35
N LYS A 207 -31.19 9.46 9.03
CA LYS A 207 -30.44 10.55 8.36
C LYS A 207 -30.30 10.24 6.88
N SER A 208 -30.83 11.12 6.04
CA SER A 208 -30.58 11.10 4.59
C SER A 208 -29.20 11.70 4.30
N ILE A 209 -28.33 10.93 3.65
CA ILE A 209 -26.96 11.30 3.33
C ILE A 209 -26.71 11.01 1.86
N GLN A 210 -26.36 12.04 1.11
CA GLN A 210 -26.04 11.93 -0.32
C GLN A 210 -24.61 11.43 -0.50
N ALA A 211 -24.40 10.51 -1.44
CA ALA A 211 -23.08 10.13 -1.94
C ALA A 211 -22.68 11.04 -3.11
N ILE A 212 -21.51 11.66 -3.00
CA ILE A 212 -20.97 12.59 -4.00
C ILE A 212 -19.57 12.16 -4.41
N LEU A 213 -19.10 12.62 -5.58
CA LEU A 213 -17.66 12.56 -5.88
C LEU A 213 -16.93 13.47 -4.89
N PHE A 214 -16.07 12.87 -4.08
CA PHE A 214 -15.39 13.55 -2.99
C PHE A 214 -13.88 13.34 -3.10
N GLN A 215 -13.14 14.44 -3.06
CA GLN A 215 -11.68 14.41 -2.93
C GLN A 215 -11.32 14.28 -1.44
N SER A 216 -10.75 13.14 -1.07
CA SER A 216 -10.29 12.91 0.30
C SER A 216 -8.99 13.65 0.58
N ASP A 217 -8.88 14.29 1.74
CA ASP A 217 -7.60 14.74 2.29
C ASP A 217 -6.97 13.56 3.05
N PRO A 218 -5.77 13.11 2.66
CA PRO A 218 -5.16 11.93 3.25
C PRO A 218 -4.64 12.18 4.68
N VAL A 219 -4.42 13.43 5.09
CA VAL A 219 -4.01 13.77 6.45
C VAL A 219 -5.25 14.08 7.27
N LEU A 220 -5.72 13.09 8.03
CA LEU A 220 -6.96 13.20 8.79
C LEU A 220 -6.79 14.01 10.08
N LEU A 221 -5.66 13.84 10.78
CA LEU A 221 -5.41 14.46 12.07
C LEU A 221 -3.91 14.54 12.36
N ASP A 222 -3.47 15.64 12.97
CA ASP A 222 -2.15 15.74 13.61
C ASP A 222 -2.27 16.42 14.98
N THR A 223 -1.39 16.05 15.92
CA THR A 223 -1.29 16.71 17.24
C THR A 223 0.07 16.45 17.88
N THR A 224 0.31 17.07 19.04
CA THR A 224 1.46 16.80 19.91
C THR A 224 1.01 16.53 21.33
N TYR A 225 1.58 15.52 21.99
CA TYR A 225 1.36 15.24 23.41
C TYR A 225 2.62 15.54 24.21
N SER A 226 2.45 16.06 25.43
CA SER A 226 3.52 16.20 26.41
C SER A 226 3.30 15.20 27.53
N VAL A 227 4.09 14.13 27.57
CA VAL A 227 3.89 13.01 28.50
C VAL A 227 5.23 12.50 29.03
N GLY A 228 5.39 12.45 30.36
CA GLY A 228 6.59 11.91 30.99
C GLY A 228 7.88 12.58 30.53
N GLY A 229 7.88 13.91 30.38
CA GLY A 229 9.02 14.70 29.90
C GLY A 229 9.34 14.56 28.40
N ARG A 230 8.51 13.83 27.65
CA ARG A 230 8.66 13.63 26.20
C ARG A 230 7.64 14.45 25.42
N THR A 231 8.04 14.88 24.22
CA THR A 231 7.15 15.53 23.26
C THR A 231 6.87 14.54 22.14
N VAL A 232 5.65 13.99 22.14
CA VAL A 232 5.22 12.96 21.20
C VAL A 232 4.49 13.63 20.04
N GLY A 233 5.02 13.51 18.82
CA GLY A 233 4.27 13.85 17.61
C GLY A 233 3.29 12.74 17.26
N TYR A 234 2.09 13.11 16.80
CA TYR A 234 1.09 12.17 16.31
C TYR A 234 0.54 12.65 14.97
N VAL A 235 0.51 11.76 13.99
CA VAL A 235 -0.15 12.01 12.71
C VAL A 235 -0.92 10.77 12.27
N MET A 236 -2.18 10.98 11.88
CA MET A 236 -3.02 9.98 11.23
C MET A 236 -3.11 10.28 9.75
N TYR A 237 -2.55 9.35 8.97
CA TYR A 237 -2.43 9.48 7.53
C TYR A 237 -3.12 8.28 6.89
N ASN A 238 -4.19 8.51 6.13
CA ASN A 238 -5.12 7.47 5.70
C ASN A 238 -4.93 7.02 4.24
N GLN A 239 -4.13 7.73 3.44
CA GLN A 239 -3.83 7.31 2.07
C GLN A 239 -2.53 7.96 1.59
N PHE A 240 -1.70 7.24 0.84
CA PHE A 240 -0.51 7.82 0.22
C PHE A 240 -0.89 8.44 -1.13
N VAL A 241 -1.18 9.74 -1.13
CA VAL A 241 -1.51 10.52 -2.34
C VAL A 241 -0.72 11.83 -2.31
N PRO A 242 -0.03 12.21 -3.40
CA PRO A 242 0.83 13.40 -3.40
C PRO A 242 0.02 14.70 -3.47
N GLY A 243 -1.14 14.71 -4.15
CA GLY A 243 -1.96 15.89 -4.34
C GLY A 243 -3.39 15.56 -4.80
N PRO A 244 -4.31 16.55 -4.77
CA PRO A 244 -5.71 16.35 -5.13
C PRO A 244 -5.90 16.17 -6.64
N ASN A 245 -6.96 15.47 -7.04
CA ASN A 245 -7.47 15.38 -8.40
C ASN A 245 -6.40 14.98 -9.44
N GLY A 246 -5.48 14.08 -9.06
CA GLY A 246 -4.38 13.64 -9.93
C GLY A 246 -3.34 14.73 -10.25
N SER A 247 -3.31 15.82 -9.49
CA SER A 247 -2.37 16.93 -9.71
C SER A 247 -0.91 16.47 -9.56
N THR A 248 -0.04 17.00 -10.41
CA THR A 248 1.41 16.88 -10.26
C THR A 248 1.95 17.73 -9.12
N THR A 249 1.16 18.70 -8.62
CA THR A 249 1.50 19.49 -7.44
C THR A 249 1.35 18.64 -6.20
N LYS A 250 2.44 18.47 -5.44
CA LYS A 250 2.51 17.61 -4.27
C LYS A 250 1.88 18.22 -3.01
N THR A 251 0.68 18.78 -3.12
CA THR A 251 -0.01 19.54 -2.05
C THR A 251 -0.10 18.77 -0.74
N TYR A 252 -0.41 17.48 -0.77
CA TYR A 252 -0.55 16.66 0.43
C TYR A 252 0.80 16.20 1.01
N ASP A 253 1.79 15.92 0.17
CA ASP A 253 3.17 15.67 0.65
C ASP A 253 3.73 16.93 1.32
N LEU A 254 3.50 18.11 0.75
CA LEU A 254 3.89 19.39 1.35
C LEU A 254 3.15 19.68 2.66
N LYS A 255 1.87 19.26 2.77
CA LYS A 255 1.13 19.33 4.04
C LYS A 255 1.81 18.47 5.13
N LEU A 256 2.26 17.26 4.80
CA LEU A 256 3.04 16.42 5.70
C LEU A 256 4.39 17.07 6.06
N ASP A 257 5.12 17.60 5.08
CA ASP A 257 6.39 18.31 5.33
C ASP A 257 6.18 19.44 6.35
N ASN A 258 5.09 20.22 6.21
CA ASN A 258 4.76 21.30 7.13
C ASN A 258 4.40 20.81 8.55
N ILE A 259 3.73 19.66 8.68
CA ILE A 259 3.46 19.04 9.98
C ILE A 259 4.78 18.64 10.66
N PHE A 260 5.70 18.03 9.91
CA PHE A 260 7.01 17.66 10.44
C PHE A 260 7.90 18.86 10.76
N ALA A 261 7.78 19.96 10.01
CA ALA A 261 8.39 21.24 10.37
C ALA A 261 7.88 21.74 11.73
N LYS A 262 6.56 21.67 11.98
CA LYS A 262 5.97 22.03 13.28
C LYS A 262 6.45 21.10 14.39
N PHE A 263 6.53 19.79 14.14
CA PHE A 263 7.08 18.82 15.09
C PHE A 263 8.54 19.11 15.44
N LYS A 264 9.36 19.44 14.44
CA LYS A 264 10.76 19.84 14.63
C LYS A 264 10.86 21.08 15.52
N THR A 265 10.09 22.13 15.23
CA THR A 265 10.05 23.36 16.05
C THR A 265 9.58 23.10 17.49
N LYS A 266 8.64 22.17 17.69
CA LYS A 266 8.16 21.78 19.02
C LYS A 266 9.12 20.84 19.78
N GLY A 267 10.24 20.44 19.17
CA GLY A 267 11.18 19.52 19.78
C GLY A 267 10.63 18.11 19.97
N VAL A 268 9.80 17.63 19.04
CA VAL A 268 9.30 16.25 19.05
C VAL A 268 10.48 15.26 19.07
N ASN A 269 10.44 14.33 20.02
CA ASN A 269 11.47 13.32 20.26
C ASN A 269 10.93 11.88 20.35
N GLU A 270 9.62 11.71 20.24
CA GLU A 270 8.96 10.42 19.99
C GLU A 270 7.86 10.62 18.94
N LEU A 271 7.57 9.59 18.14
CA LEU A 271 6.58 9.67 17.06
C LEU A 271 5.61 8.48 17.11
N ILE A 272 4.32 8.79 17.03
CA ILE A 272 3.25 7.85 16.74
C ILE A 272 2.73 8.15 15.33
N LEU A 273 2.93 7.20 14.42
CA LEU A 273 2.43 7.23 13.05
C LEU A 273 1.20 6.32 12.96
N ASP A 274 0.01 6.89 12.78
CA ASP A 274 -1.22 6.14 12.72
C ASP A 274 -1.61 5.81 11.27
N LEU A 275 -1.40 4.55 10.89
CA LEU A 275 -1.73 3.98 9.58
C LEU A 275 -2.84 2.93 9.68
N ARG A 276 -3.61 2.95 10.79
CA ARG A 276 -4.53 1.85 11.13
C ARG A 276 -5.60 1.61 10.05
N TYR A 277 -5.96 2.63 9.27
CA TYR A 277 -6.91 2.54 8.15
C TYR A 277 -6.28 2.81 6.78
N ASN A 278 -4.94 2.90 6.71
CA ASN A 278 -4.25 3.31 5.51
C ASN A 278 -3.89 2.13 4.61
N ARG A 279 -4.57 2.07 3.46
CA ARG A 279 -4.37 1.04 2.43
C ARG A 279 -3.18 1.30 1.52
N GLY A 280 -2.24 2.16 1.88
CA GLY A 280 -1.13 2.53 1.01
C GLY A 280 -1.51 3.59 -0.02
N GLY A 281 -0.90 3.51 -1.20
CA GLY A 281 -1.08 4.42 -2.32
C GLY A 281 0.23 4.58 -3.11
N TYR A 282 0.56 5.82 -3.47
CA TYR A 282 1.76 6.17 -4.22
C TYR A 282 3.04 5.89 -3.40
N VAL A 283 3.98 5.16 -3.99
CA VAL A 283 5.30 4.94 -3.38
C VAL A 283 6.08 6.24 -3.18
N SER A 284 5.87 7.24 -4.03
CA SER A 284 6.51 8.55 -3.92
C SER A 284 6.15 9.27 -2.61
N SER A 285 4.87 9.26 -2.22
CA SER A 285 4.43 9.80 -0.93
C SER A 285 4.96 8.95 0.24
N SER A 286 5.15 7.64 0.06
CA SER A 286 5.77 6.80 1.09
C SER A 286 7.25 7.11 1.29
N THR A 287 7.99 7.35 0.21
CA THR A 287 9.36 7.86 0.25
C THR A 287 9.39 9.23 0.93
N ASN A 288 8.44 10.13 0.61
CA ASN A 288 8.34 11.44 1.24
C ASN A 288 8.21 11.32 2.76
N LEU A 289 7.22 10.56 3.23
CA LEU A 289 6.97 10.36 4.66
C LEU A 289 8.15 9.67 5.37
N ALA A 290 8.69 8.60 4.80
CA ALA A 290 9.84 7.89 5.38
C ALA A 290 11.07 8.80 5.48
N SER A 291 11.26 9.72 4.52
CA SER A 291 12.35 10.71 4.54
C SER A 291 12.20 11.77 5.63
N LEU A 292 11.00 12.01 6.15
CA LEU A 292 10.79 12.91 7.29
C LEU A 292 11.10 12.23 8.64
N ILE A 293 11.12 10.88 8.67
CA ILE A 293 11.20 10.06 9.89
C ILE A 293 12.57 9.41 10.05
N GLY A 294 13.17 8.95 8.96
CA GLY A 294 14.38 8.11 8.99
C GLY A 294 15.59 8.81 9.62
N LYS A 295 16.39 8.05 10.37
CA LYS A 295 17.60 8.52 11.04
C LYS A 295 18.83 8.37 10.14
N ASN A 296 19.54 9.47 9.87
CA ASN A 296 20.76 9.50 9.05
C ASN A 296 20.56 8.83 7.67
N VAL A 297 19.49 9.20 6.95
CA VAL A 297 19.05 8.53 5.72
C VAL A 297 19.40 9.24 4.42
N THR A 298 19.94 10.46 4.46
CA THR A 298 20.32 11.23 3.26
C THR A 298 21.23 10.41 2.34
N GLY A 299 20.88 10.33 1.06
CA GLY A 299 21.62 9.59 0.03
C GLY A 299 21.50 8.07 0.10
N LYS A 300 20.75 7.51 1.05
CA LYS A 300 20.56 6.06 1.19
C LYS A 300 19.37 5.57 0.38
N VAL A 301 19.41 4.30 -0.01
CA VAL A 301 18.28 3.60 -0.64
C VAL A 301 17.18 3.41 0.40
N PHE A 302 15.95 3.83 0.09
CA PHE A 302 14.77 3.53 0.89
C PHE A 302 14.21 2.16 0.52
N TYR A 303 14.04 1.90 -0.78
CA TYR A 303 13.66 0.60 -1.30
C TYR A 303 14.13 0.42 -2.74
N ALA A 304 14.15 -0.83 -3.22
CA ALA A 304 14.32 -1.16 -4.62
C ALA A 304 13.13 -1.97 -5.13
N GLN A 305 12.88 -1.88 -6.43
CA GLN A 305 11.82 -2.59 -7.12
C GLN A 305 12.40 -3.81 -7.86
N GLU A 306 11.91 -5.01 -7.54
CA GLU A 306 12.24 -6.25 -8.25
C GLU A 306 11.14 -6.53 -9.28
N TRP A 307 11.45 -6.34 -10.56
CA TRP A 307 10.52 -6.59 -11.67
C TRP A 307 10.76 -7.96 -12.32
N ASN A 308 9.89 -8.36 -13.24
CA ASN A 308 10.03 -9.60 -13.99
C ASN A 308 11.23 -9.58 -14.98
N SER A 309 11.49 -10.73 -15.60
CA SER A 309 12.61 -10.95 -16.52
C SER A 309 12.52 -10.20 -17.85
N ASN A 310 11.37 -9.60 -18.19
CA ASN A 310 11.23 -8.77 -19.38
C ASN A 310 11.61 -7.32 -19.07
N VAL A 311 11.09 -6.80 -17.95
CA VAL A 311 11.21 -5.39 -17.56
C VAL A 311 12.62 -5.03 -17.11
N MET A 312 13.23 -5.84 -16.23
CA MET A 312 14.57 -5.52 -15.68
C MET A 312 15.63 -5.33 -16.76
N PRO A 313 15.90 -6.31 -17.67
CA PRO A 313 16.97 -6.16 -18.65
C PRO A 313 16.72 -5.03 -19.66
N TYR A 314 15.45 -4.80 -20.02
CA TYR A 314 15.09 -3.72 -20.94
C TYR A 314 15.46 -2.35 -20.37
N TYR A 315 15.07 -2.09 -19.12
CA TYR A 315 15.31 -0.79 -18.49
C TYR A 315 16.73 -0.64 -17.93
N ASP A 316 17.42 -1.72 -17.58
CA ASP A 316 18.86 -1.68 -17.28
C ASP A 316 19.65 -1.18 -18.49
N LYS A 317 19.28 -1.61 -19.71
CA LYS A 317 19.88 -1.11 -20.94
C LYS A 317 19.53 0.35 -21.23
N GLN A 318 18.30 0.77 -20.91
CA GLN A 318 17.80 2.11 -21.24
C GLN A 318 18.29 3.20 -20.27
N TYR A 319 18.31 2.90 -18.97
CA TYR A 319 18.59 3.88 -17.91
C TYR A 319 19.82 3.55 -17.06
N GLY A 320 20.43 2.39 -17.26
CA GLY A 320 21.55 1.90 -16.47
C GLY A 320 21.10 1.11 -15.23
N VAL A 321 21.95 0.18 -14.80
CA VAL A 321 21.71 -0.65 -13.62
C VAL A 321 21.50 0.24 -12.38
N GLY A 322 20.42 -0.04 -11.65
CA GLY A 322 20.05 0.69 -10.44
C GLY A 322 18.93 1.71 -10.61
N TRP A 323 18.38 1.89 -11.82
CA TRP A 323 17.18 2.71 -12.07
C TRP A 323 15.99 2.35 -11.18
N ASN A 324 15.92 1.09 -10.76
CA ASN A 324 14.88 0.50 -9.93
C ASN A 324 15.07 0.81 -8.43
N LYS A 325 16.14 1.50 -8.04
CA LYS A 325 16.40 1.91 -6.65
C LYS A 325 15.82 3.31 -6.39
N GLN A 326 15.15 3.44 -5.26
CA GLN A 326 14.53 4.69 -4.83
C GLN A 326 15.20 5.14 -3.52
N ASN A 327 15.85 6.29 -3.56
CA ASN A 327 16.53 6.86 -2.40
C ASN A 327 15.55 7.63 -1.51
N PHE A 328 15.91 7.79 -0.24
CA PHE A 328 15.32 8.83 0.59
C PHE A 328 15.56 10.20 -0.04
N VAL A 329 14.58 11.08 0.12
CA VAL A 329 14.65 12.48 -0.30
C VAL A 329 15.29 13.29 0.82
N ASP A 330 16.15 14.26 0.47
CA ASP A 330 16.69 15.17 1.47
C ASP A 330 15.61 16.13 1.99
N LYS A 331 15.45 16.19 3.31
CA LYS A 331 14.34 16.89 3.98
C LYS A 331 14.86 17.74 5.13
N SER A 332 14.78 19.06 5.01
CA SER A 332 15.13 19.97 6.11
C SER A 332 14.18 19.83 7.31
N GLN A 333 12.98 19.32 7.09
CA GLN A 333 11.95 19.04 8.09
C GLN A 333 12.12 17.69 8.80
N ASN A 334 13.10 16.88 8.39
CA ASN A 334 13.36 15.58 9.02
C ASN A 334 13.60 15.73 10.53
N ILE A 335 12.98 14.84 11.30
CA ILE A 335 13.10 14.75 12.77
C ILE A 335 13.83 13.48 13.23
N GLY A 336 14.27 12.62 12.31
CA GLY A 336 14.79 11.29 12.63
C GLY A 336 16.02 11.27 13.53
N ALA A 337 16.84 12.33 13.51
CA ALA A 337 17.97 12.48 14.44
C ALA A 337 17.51 12.58 15.91
N ASN A 338 16.31 13.11 16.16
CA ASN A 338 15.71 13.26 17.49
C ASN A 338 14.93 12.01 17.94
N LEU A 339 14.70 11.06 17.03
CA LEU A 339 13.93 9.85 17.30
C LEU A 339 14.86 8.68 17.66
N SER A 340 14.51 7.95 18.71
CA SER A 340 15.10 6.63 18.99
C SER A 340 14.36 5.50 18.26
N ARG A 341 13.09 5.72 17.94
CA ARG A 341 12.15 4.77 17.35
C ARG A 341 10.95 5.50 16.76
N VAL A 342 10.13 4.77 16.03
CA VAL A 342 8.78 5.17 15.64
C VAL A 342 7.79 4.09 16.05
N ILE A 343 6.64 4.48 16.62
CA ILE A 343 5.51 3.58 16.86
C ILE A 343 4.55 3.72 15.67
N VAL A 344 4.20 2.61 15.02
CA VAL A 344 3.25 2.57 13.91
C VAL A 344 1.98 1.86 14.35
N LEU A 345 0.83 2.53 14.25
CA LEU A 345 -0.47 1.92 14.56
C LEU A 345 -0.99 1.22 13.31
N THR A 346 -1.37 -0.05 13.46
CA THR A 346 -1.62 -0.97 12.35
C THR A 346 -2.90 -1.78 12.53
N THR A 347 -3.57 -2.09 11.42
CA THR A 347 -4.61 -3.14 11.39
C THR A 347 -4.52 -3.98 10.12
N SER A 348 -5.44 -4.92 9.95
CA SER A 348 -5.62 -5.65 8.69
C SER A 348 -5.90 -4.76 7.47
N SER A 349 -6.29 -3.49 7.68
CA SER A 349 -6.42 -2.48 6.62
C SER A 349 -5.10 -1.75 6.28
N THR A 350 -4.08 -1.87 7.12
CA THR A 350 -2.76 -1.29 6.87
C THR A 350 -2.06 -2.13 5.81
N ALA A 351 -1.75 -1.52 4.67
CA ALA A 351 -1.26 -2.28 3.52
C ALA A 351 -0.20 -1.53 2.72
N SER A 352 0.62 -2.29 2.00
CA SER A 352 1.25 -1.85 0.77
C SER A 352 2.22 -0.67 0.99
N ALA A 353 1.97 0.54 0.48
CA ALA A 353 2.86 1.67 0.75
C ALA A 353 2.99 1.99 2.26
N SER A 354 1.96 1.71 3.07
CA SER A 354 2.07 1.75 4.55
C SER A 354 3.08 0.73 5.08
N GLU A 355 3.02 -0.50 4.55
CA GLU A 355 3.94 -1.59 4.92
C GLU A 355 5.35 -1.32 4.40
N LEU A 356 5.50 -0.62 3.29
CA LEU A 356 6.79 -0.17 2.77
C LEU A 356 7.45 0.85 3.69
N VAL A 357 6.69 1.79 4.29
CA VAL A 357 7.24 2.69 5.32
C VAL A 357 7.77 1.88 6.51
N ILE A 358 7.03 0.88 6.97
CA ILE A 358 7.48 -0.02 8.05
C ILE A 358 8.76 -0.76 7.62
N ASN A 359 8.76 -1.38 6.44
CA ASN A 359 9.87 -2.20 5.97
C ASN A 359 11.14 -1.38 5.67
N GLY A 360 10.99 -0.23 5.03
CA GLY A 360 12.09 0.61 4.57
C GLY A 360 12.73 1.45 5.67
N LEU A 361 12.05 1.68 6.81
CA LEU A 361 12.64 2.35 7.97
C LEU A 361 13.43 1.40 8.88
N LYS A 362 13.12 0.09 8.89
CA LYS A 362 13.79 -0.91 9.75
C LYS A 362 15.32 -0.90 9.69
N PRO A 363 15.97 -0.77 8.51
CA PRO A 363 17.43 -0.72 8.45
C PRO A 363 18.06 0.51 9.14
N PHE A 364 17.27 1.55 9.41
CA PHE A 364 17.78 2.85 9.86
C PHE A 364 17.33 3.21 11.28
N MET A 365 16.31 2.54 11.82
CA MET A 365 15.79 2.79 13.16
C MET A 365 14.89 1.66 13.66
N ASN A 366 14.62 1.64 14.96
CA ASN A 366 13.64 0.74 15.54
C ASN A 366 12.21 1.16 15.16
N VAL A 367 11.46 0.23 14.56
CA VAL A 367 10.05 0.41 14.18
C VAL A 367 9.20 -0.54 15.00
N ILE A 368 8.32 0.00 15.85
CA ILE A 368 7.46 -0.77 16.74
C ILE A 368 6.02 -0.70 16.22
N THR A 369 5.43 -1.84 15.91
CA THR A 369 4.03 -1.94 15.49
C THR A 369 3.11 -2.23 16.67
N VAL A 370 2.03 -1.46 16.78
CA VAL A 370 0.95 -1.66 17.76
C VAL A 370 -0.36 -1.82 17.01
N GLY A 371 -1.18 -2.80 17.35
CA GLY A 371 -2.47 -3.01 16.70
C GLY A 371 -2.71 -4.46 16.30
N THR A 372 -3.10 -4.72 15.04
CA THR A 372 -3.28 -6.07 14.49
C THR A 372 -2.45 -6.28 13.23
N THR A 373 -2.29 -7.54 12.81
CA THR A 373 -1.46 -7.91 11.64
C THR A 373 -1.89 -7.14 10.39
N THR A 374 -0.91 -6.59 9.67
CA THR A 374 -1.13 -5.85 8.42
C THR A 374 -1.57 -6.76 7.26
N THR A 375 -1.98 -6.19 6.13
CA THR A 375 -2.54 -6.95 4.99
C THR A 375 -1.57 -7.93 4.35
N GLY A 376 -0.28 -7.61 4.33
CA GLY A 376 0.77 -8.40 3.72
C GLY A 376 0.92 -8.20 2.22
N LYS A 377 1.04 -6.96 1.77
CA LYS A 377 1.28 -6.64 0.36
C LYS A 377 2.67 -6.02 0.18
N ASN A 378 3.63 -6.87 -0.14
CA ASN A 378 5.01 -6.50 -0.48
C ASN A 378 5.24 -6.22 -1.97
N VAL A 379 4.17 -6.16 -2.75
CA VAL A 379 4.15 -6.02 -4.21
C VAL A 379 3.47 -4.72 -4.62
N GLY A 380 3.97 -4.11 -5.68
CA GLY A 380 3.42 -2.89 -6.26
C GLY A 380 2.97 -3.09 -7.70
N SER A 381 2.22 -2.09 -8.18
CA SER A 381 1.58 -2.07 -9.49
C SER A 381 1.91 -0.80 -10.25
N ILE A 382 1.67 -0.81 -11.56
CA ILE A 382 1.56 0.39 -12.39
C ILE A 382 0.17 0.47 -13.01
N THR A 383 -0.31 1.68 -13.24
CA THR A 383 -1.59 1.88 -13.91
C THR A 383 -1.37 1.78 -15.40
N ILE A 384 -2.09 0.88 -16.06
CA ILE A 384 -2.03 0.73 -17.51
C ILE A 384 -3.40 1.10 -18.09
N SER A 385 -3.39 2.03 -19.03
CA SER A 385 -4.53 2.47 -19.82
C SER A 385 -4.11 2.64 -21.27
N ASP A 386 -5.03 2.52 -22.22
CA ASP A 386 -4.72 2.76 -23.62
C ASP A 386 -4.38 4.26 -23.87
N PRO A 387 -3.17 4.58 -24.36
CA PRO A 387 -2.78 5.96 -24.64
C PRO A 387 -3.63 6.62 -25.73
N ASN A 388 -4.26 5.84 -26.61
CA ASN A 388 -5.15 6.34 -27.66
C ASN A 388 -6.61 6.51 -27.17
N ASN A 389 -6.89 6.14 -25.91
CA ASN A 389 -8.21 6.21 -25.29
C ASN A 389 -9.31 5.47 -26.08
N ARG A 390 -8.97 4.46 -26.88
CA ARG A 390 -9.94 3.55 -27.51
C ARG A 390 -10.44 2.56 -26.49
N ILE A 391 -9.54 1.87 -25.80
CA ILE A 391 -9.89 0.95 -24.72
C ILE A 391 -10.13 1.77 -23.45
N LYS A 392 -11.38 1.75 -22.98
CA LYS A 392 -11.80 2.49 -21.78
C LYS A 392 -11.35 1.81 -20.49
N TRP A 393 -11.09 0.51 -20.52
CA TRP A 393 -10.62 -0.22 -19.35
C TRP A 393 -9.25 0.30 -18.87
N GLY A 394 -9.09 0.36 -17.55
CA GLY A 394 -7.80 0.48 -16.90
C GLY A 394 -7.49 -0.80 -16.14
N ILE A 395 -6.24 -1.25 -16.18
CA ILE A 395 -5.75 -2.37 -15.38
C ILE A 395 -4.67 -1.92 -14.41
N GLN A 396 -4.60 -2.61 -13.28
CA GLN A 396 -3.63 -2.39 -12.22
C GLN A 396 -2.94 -3.71 -11.86
N PRO A 397 -2.15 -4.30 -12.78
CA PRO A 397 -1.42 -5.54 -12.50
C PRO A 397 -0.34 -5.29 -11.47
N LEU A 398 -0.07 -6.29 -10.64
CA LEU A 398 1.16 -6.33 -9.85
C LEU A 398 2.36 -6.53 -10.78
N THR A 399 3.37 -5.67 -10.65
CA THR A 399 4.49 -5.62 -11.60
C THR A 399 5.86 -5.71 -10.94
N PHE A 400 5.96 -5.37 -9.65
CA PHE A 400 7.22 -5.48 -8.91
C PHE A 400 7.01 -5.92 -7.47
N ARG A 401 8.05 -6.50 -6.86
CA ARG A 401 8.19 -6.65 -5.41
C ARG A 401 9.05 -5.51 -4.86
N SER A 402 8.75 -5.05 -3.65
CA SER A 402 9.51 -3.98 -2.99
C SER A 402 10.41 -4.56 -1.90
N VAL A 403 11.73 -4.34 -2.02
CA VAL A 403 12.74 -4.75 -1.05
C VAL A 403 13.35 -3.52 -0.37
N ASN A 404 13.63 -3.59 0.93
CA ASN A 404 14.30 -2.48 1.65
C ASN A 404 15.82 -2.45 1.35
N ALA A 405 16.54 -1.54 2.02
CA ALA A 405 17.99 -1.38 1.87
C ALA A 405 18.81 -2.65 2.16
N ASP A 406 18.27 -3.56 2.97
CA ASP A 406 18.90 -4.85 3.31
C ASP A 406 18.46 -5.99 2.36
N GLY A 407 17.71 -5.68 1.30
CA GLY A 407 17.20 -6.67 0.36
C GLY A 407 16.03 -7.50 0.87
N THR A 408 15.36 -7.08 1.95
CA THR A 408 14.26 -7.85 2.58
C THR A 408 12.88 -7.41 2.08
N ALA A 409 12.03 -8.39 1.77
CA ALA A 409 10.61 -8.20 1.41
C ALA A 409 9.66 -9.17 2.13
N ASP A 410 10.09 -9.78 3.25
CA ASP A 410 9.43 -10.93 3.88
C ASP A 410 8.23 -10.55 4.75
N TYR A 411 7.25 -9.88 4.13
CA TYR A 411 6.00 -9.46 4.76
C TYR A 411 4.79 -9.74 3.87
N GLY A 412 4.86 -10.71 2.96
CA GLY A 412 3.71 -11.14 2.12
C GLY A 412 2.52 -11.73 2.92
N THR A 413 2.71 -12.03 4.20
CA THR A 413 1.67 -12.45 5.15
C THR A 413 1.31 -11.36 6.16
N GLY A 414 1.90 -10.17 6.03
CA GLY A 414 1.72 -9.04 6.93
C GLY A 414 2.74 -9.00 8.06
N PHE A 415 2.93 -7.81 8.62
CA PHE A 415 3.66 -7.59 9.86
C PHE A 415 2.77 -7.94 11.04
N ILE A 416 3.12 -9.01 11.75
CA ILE A 416 2.58 -9.29 13.08
C ILE A 416 2.95 -8.12 13.99
N PRO A 417 1.99 -7.53 14.74
CA PRO A 417 2.28 -6.41 15.60
C PRO A 417 3.22 -6.83 16.73
N LYS A 418 4.15 -5.96 17.12
CA LYS A 418 4.97 -6.19 18.33
C LYS A 418 4.10 -6.23 19.59
N VAL A 419 3.03 -5.44 19.61
CA VAL A 419 2.02 -5.44 20.67
C VAL A 419 0.64 -5.52 20.06
N GLU A 420 -0.07 -6.62 20.29
CA GLU A 420 -1.43 -6.77 19.80
C GLU A 420 -2.40 -5.90 20.61
N VAL A 421 -3.12 -5.02 19.92
CA VAL A 421 -4.19 -4.20 20.47
C VAL A 421 -5.31 -4.12 19.45
N ARG A 422 -6.54 -4.28 19.90
CA ARG A 422 -7.72 -4.16 19.03
C ARG A 422 -8.52 -2.92 19.39
N GLU A 423 -9.08 -2.30 18.37
CA GLU A 423 -10.16 -1.35 18.57
C GLU A 423 -11.41 -2.12 19.00
N GLY A 424 -12.21 -1.52 19.86
CA GLY A 424 -13.55 -2.02 20.12
C GLY A 424 -14.44 -1.92 18.89
N THR A 425 -15.58 -2.58 18.93
CA THR A 425 -16.65 -2.51 17.92
C THR A 425 -17.67 -1.43 18.23
N THR A 426 -17.84 -1.15 19.52
CA THR A 426 -18.69 -0.11 20.10
C THR A 426 -17.84 0.76 21.05
N ASP A 427 -18.35 1.95 21.40
CA ASP A 427 -17.66 2.91 22.27
C ASP A 427 -16.25 3.31 21.76
N LEU A 428 -16.12 3.44 20.44
CA LEU A 428 -14.90 3.92 19.79
C LEU A 428 -14.55 5.31 20.31
N LYS A 429 -13.38 5.42 20.95
CA LYS A 429 -12.88 6.70 21.44
C LYS A 429 -12.50 7.62 20.27
N PRO A 430 -12.55 8.95 20.46
CA PRO A 430 -12.15 9.90 19.43
C PRO A 430 -10.70 9.64 18.97
N LEU A 431 -10.47 9.75 17.66
CA LEU A 431 -9.12 9.66 17.10
C LEU A 431 -8.24 10.79 17.65
N GLY A 432 -6.97 10.49 17.92
CA GLY A 432 -6.04 11.41 18.59
C GLY A 432 -6.28 11.60 20.09
N SER A 433 -7.26 10.93 20.70
CA SER A 433 -7.41 10.92 22.15
C SER A 433 -6.44 9.93 22.81
N THR A 434 -5.90 10.27 23.97
CA THR A 434 -5.11 9.33 24.80
C THR A 434 -5.95 8.21 25.41
N ALA A 435 -7.28 8.31 25.30
CA ALA A 435 -8.22 7.24 25.64
C ALA A 435 -8.40 6.21 24.51
N ASP A 436 -7.97 6.50 23.28
CA ASP A 436 -7.96 5.51 22.21
C ASP A 436 -6.99 4.37 22.57
N PRO A 437 -7.42 3.10 22.47
CA PRO A 437 -6.63 1.98 22.99
C PRO A 437 -5.26 1.82 22.32
N LEU A 438 -5.15 2.10 21.02
CA LEU A 438 -3.89 1.99 20.29
C LEU A 438 -2.95 3.15 20.64
N ILE A 439 -3.48 4.38 20.75
CA ILE A 439 -2.68 5.54 21.17
C ILE A 439 -2.24 5.41 22.62
N SER A 440 -3.12 4.93 23.50
CA SER A 440 -2.82 4.70 24.92
C SER A 440 -1.71 3.65 25.09
N GLU A 441 -1.77 2.56 24.32
CA GLU A 441 -0.69 1.57 24.30
C GLU A 441 0.61 2.16 23.74
N ALA A 442 0.55 2.89 22.63
CA ALA A 442 1.72 3.54 22.06
C ALA A 442 2.40 4.49 23.07
N ILE A 443 1.64 5.34 23.75
CA ILE A 443 2.18 6.23 24.79
C ILE A 443 2.81 5.44 25.92
N PHE A 444 2.22 4.32 26.32
CA PHE A 444 2.84 3.44 27.33
C PHE A 444 4.16 2.85 26.84
N GLN A 445 4.24 2.36 25.61
CA GLN A 445 5.48 1.84 25.01
C GLN A 445 6.58 2.91 24.91
N LEU A 446 6.19 4.18 24.74
CA LEU A 446 7.13 5.31 24.71
C LEU A 446 7.60 5.72 26.11
N THR A 447 6.69 5.73 27.08
CA THR A 447 6.91 6.41 28.37
C THR A 447 7.10 5.49 29.57
N GLY A 448 6.63 4.24 29.51
CA GLY A 448 6.53 3.32 30.65
C GLY A 448 5.32 3.60 31.56
N THR A 449 4.53 4.64 31.28
CA THR A 449 3.42 5.07 32.16
C THR A 449 2.08 4.94 31.45
N ARG A 450 1.10 4.31 32.11
CA ARG A 450 -0.28 4.23 31.63
C ARG A 450 -1.02 5.52 31.98
N MET A 451 -1.51 6.25 30.97
CA MET A 451 -2.23 7.52 31.19
C MET A 451 -3.70 7.35 31.59
N ALA A 452 -4.28 6.17 31.36
CA ALA A 452 -5.65 5.84 31.76
C ALA A 452 -5.69 4.39 32.30
N ARG A 453 -6.60 4.12 33.25
CA ARG A 453 -7.01 2.74 33.52
C ARG A 453 -7.64 2.21 32.24
N GLN A 454 -7.05 1.16 31.64
CA GLN A 454 -7.77 0.37 30.66
C GLN A 454 -9.03 -0.16 31.36
N ALA A 455 -10.19 0.40 31.04
CA ALA A 455 -11.39 -0.40 31.13
C ALA A 455 -11.13 -1.56 30.17
N THR A 456 -11.18 -2.80 30.66
CA THR A 456 -11.28 -3.97 29.82
C THR A 456 -12.47 -3.69 28.91
N VAL A 457 -12.22 -3.32 27.65
CA VAL A 457 -13.27 -3.35 26.63
C VAL A 457 -13.58 -4.84 26.54
N PRO A 458 -14.72 -5.33 27.04
CA PRO A 458 -15.04 -6.72 26.85
C PRO A 458 -15.07 -6.89 25.34
N LEU A 459 -14.19 -7.73 24.79
CA LEU A 459 -14.43 -8.26 23.46
C LEU A 459 -15.73 -9.03 23.62
N VAL A 460 -16.86 -8.41 23.28
CA VAL A 460 -18.12 -9.11 23.26
C VAL A 460 -17.90 -10.21 22.23
N SER A 461 -17.98 -11.46 22.68
CA SER A 461 -17.58 -12.64 21.91
C SER A 461 -18.42 -12.88 20.65
N SER A 462 -19.37 -11.99 20.35
CA SER A 462 -20.24 -11.99 19.16
C SER A 462 -19.78 -11.06 18.02
N ASP A 463 -18.80 -10.18 18.23
CA ASP A 463 -18.44 -9.16 17.23
C ASP A 463 -17.42 -9.67 16.20
N LEU A 464 -17.79 -10.72 15.45
CA LEU A 464 -16.99 -11.16 14.32
C LEU A 464 -17.02 -10.07 13.22
N PRO A 465 -15.86 -9.52 12.83
CA PRO A 465 -15.81 -8.54 11.74
C PRO A 465 -16.26 -9.20 10.44
N LEU A 466 -17.26 -8.62 9.79
CA LEU A 466 -17.82 -9.11 8.53
C LEU A 466 -17.14 -8.43 7.33
N SER A 467 -17.06 -7.10 7.33
CA SER A 467 -16.52 -6.31 6.22
C SER A 467 -16.20 -4.89 6.68
N SER A 468 -15.37 -4.16 5.94
CA SER A 468 -15.18 -2.71 6.12
C SER A 468 -15.44 -1.95 4.82
N SER A 469 -15.94 -0.72 4.91
CA SER A 469 -15.94 0.20 3.77
C SER A 469 -14.53 0.48 3.24
N ILE A 470 -13.52 0.41 4.12
CA ILE A 470 -12.10 0.55 3.75
C ILE A 470 -11.68 -0.53 2.76
N ASP A 471 -12.18 -1.77 2.87
CA ASP A 471 -11.84 -2.87 1.95
C ASP A 471 -12.30 -2.63 0.51
N ARG A 472 -13.15 -1.62 0.29
CA ARG A 472 -13.70 -1.24 -1.01
C ARG A 472 -13.07 0.02 -1.61
N GLN A 473 -12.26 0.75 -0.84
CA GLN A 473 -11.47 1.85 -1.40
C GLN A 473 -10.48 1.30 -2.43
N ALA A 474 -10.19 2.13 -3.45
CA ALA A 474 -9.41 1.74 -4.62
C ALA A 474 -8.22 0.82 -4.28
N GLY A 475 -8.21 -0.35 -4.93
CA GLY A 475 -7.18 -1.40 -4.93
C GLY A 475 -6.68 -1.94 -3.60
N GLY A 476 -7.56 -2.11 -2.61
CA GLY A 476 -7.41 -3.21 -1.65
C GLY A 476 -6.10 -3.24 -0.87
N GLY A 477 -5.44 -2.09 -0.72
CA GLY A 477 -4.07 -2.00 -0.25
C GLY A 477 -3.12 -1.67 -1.40
N ASN A 478 -3.05 -0.47 -1.96
CA ASN A 478 -2.24 -0.21 -3.16
C ASN A 478 -0.81 0.24 -2.87
N MET A 479 0.13 -0.20 -3.70
CA MET A 479 1.49 0.35 -3.79
C MET A 479 1.67 0.55 -5.27
N PHE A 480 1.74 1.79 -5.72
CA PHE A 480 1.90 2.04 -7.14
C PHE A 480 2.96 3.08 -7.41
N ALA A 481 3.69 2.82 -8.48
CA ALA A 481 4.65 3.72 -9.06
C ALA A 481 4.02 4.41 -10.26
N GLU A 482 4.54 5.59 -10.59
CA GLU A 482 4.33 6.14 -11.93
C GLU A 482 4.86 5.15 -12.97
N PRO A 483 4.25 5.09 -14.17
CA PRO A 483 4.80 4.33 -15.27
C PRO A 483 6.26 4.72 -15.52
N ILE A 484 7.10 3.73 -15.85
CA ILE A 484 8.50 3.98 -16.22
C ILE A 484 8.48 4.81 -17.52
N ARG A 485 8.93 6.06 -17.45
CA ARG A 485 8.90 7.03 -18.57
C ARG A 485 10.23 7.11 -19.31
#